data_AF-A0A972IGV8-F1
#
_entry.id   AF-A0A972IGV8-F1
#
_cell.length_a   1.000
_cell.length_b   1.000
_cell.length_c   1.000
_cell.angle_alpha   90.00
_cell.angle_beta   90.00
_cell.angle_gamma   90.00
#
_symmetry.space_group_name_H-M   'P 1'
#
loop_
_entity.id
_entity.type
_entity.pdbx_description
1 polymer ?
#
loop_
_entity_poly.entity_id
_entity_poly.type
_entity_poly.pdbx_seq_one_letter_code
_entity_poly.pdbx_strand_id
1 'polypeptide(L)' 'MSDPERDIVLAARDGLRRISRKTHGFQMPDDFDEGDRRSAIDQWKRWYLAIRPDAEFEN' A
#
# COMPACT_ATOMS: atom_id res chain seq x y z
N MET A 1 -4.85 7.24 -22.58
CA MET A 1 -3.47 7.39 -22.10
C MET A 1 -3.55 7.36 -20.57
N SER A 2 -3.77 6.17 -19.98
CA SER A 2 -4.13 6.02 -18.55
C SER A 2 -3.42 4.82 -17.91
N ASP A 3 -2.22 4.49 -18.36
CA ASP A 3 -1.39 3.41 -17.80
C ASP A 3 -0.08 3.81 -17.08
N PRO A 4 0.31 5.10 -16.90
CA PRO A 4 1.46 5.42 -16.03
C PRO A 4 1.21 5.10 -14.55
N GLU A 5 -0.04 5.04 -14.10
CA GLU A 5 -0.37 4.92 -12.68
C GLU A 5 -0.23 3.49 -12.15
N ARG A 6 -0.49 2.47 -12.99
CA ARG A 6 -0.50 1.07 -12.53
C ARG A 6 0.90 0.62 -12.10
N ASP A 7 1.91 0.83 -12.93
CA ASP A 7 3.29 0.46 -12.61
C ASP A 7 3.82 1.19 -11.38
N ILE A 8 3.46 2.47 -11.20
CA ILE A 8 3.81 3.26 -10.01
C ILE A 8 3.19 2.64 -8.76
N VAL A 9 1.92 2.24 -8.83
CA VAL A 9 1.21 1.62 -7.70
C VAL A 9 1.82 0.26 -7.35
N LEU A 10 2.20 -0.55 -8.34
CA LEU A 10 2.89 -1.82 -8.11
C LEU A 10 4.28 -1.62 -7.50
N ALA A 11 5.05 -0.65 -8.00
CA ALA A 11 6.36 -0.30 -7.43
C ALA A 11 6.24 0.17 -5.97
N ALA A 12 5.23 1.01 -5.66
CA ALA A 12 4.96 1.44 -4.29
C ALA A 12 4.60 0.26 -3.39
N ARG A 13 3.72 -0.64 -3.83
CA ARG A 13 3.35 -1.87 -3.12
C ARG A 13 4.57 -2.71 -2.77
N ASP A 14 5.45 -2.95 -3.74
CA ASP A 14 6.62 -3.80 -3.55
C ASP A 14 7.65 -3.14 -2.62
N GLY A 15 7.80 -1.81 -2.70
CA GLY A 15 8.53 -1.02 -1.72
C GLY A 15 7.96 -1.17 -0.30
N LEU A 16 6.64 -1.09 -0.14
CA LEU A 16 5.98 -1.27 1.16
C LEU A 16 6.15 -2.67 1.73
N ARG A 17 6.07 -3.72 0.89
CA ARG A 17 6.34 -5.11 1.30
C ARG A 17 7.76 -5.26 1.85
N ARG A 18 8.74 -4.63 1.20
CA ARG A 18 10.15 -4.64 1.62
C ARG A 18 10.34 -3.92 2.95
N ILE A 19 9.83 -2.70 3.10
CA ILE A 19 9.99 -1.88 4.31
C ILE A 19 9.28 -2.53 5.51
N SER A 20 8.07 -3.04 5.30
CA SER A 20 7.29 -3.68 6.35
C SER A 20 7.79 -5.09 6.72
N ARG A 21 8.74 -5.64 5.95
CA ARG A 21 9.19 -7.04 6.03
C ARG A 21 8.04 -8.05 5.91
N LYS A 22 6.94 -7.68 5.23
CA LYS A 22 5.81 -8.56 4.94
C LYS A 22 5.90 -9.02 3.49
N THR A 23 6.56 -10.15 3.25
CA THR A 23 6.84 -10.69 1.90
C THR A 23 5.57 -11.09 1.13
N HIS A 24 4.50 -11.49 1.81
CA HIS A 24 3.16 -11.68 1.24
C HIS A 24 2.19 -10.56 1.67
N GLY A 25 2.73 -9.39 2.07
CA GLY A 25 1.98 -8.29 2.69
C GLY A 25 0.96 -7.59 1.78
N PHE A 26 0.20 -6.67 2.39
CA PHE A 26 -0.86 -5.80 1.84
C PHE A 26 -1.43 -6.32 0.52
N GLN A 27 -2.47 -7.16 0.64
CA GLN A 27 -3.09 -7.95 -0.42
C GLN A 27 -3.64 -7.05 -1.55
N MET A 28 -2.77 -6.64 -2.47
CA MET A 28 -3.12 -5.94 -3.70
C MET A 28 -2.54 -6.75 -4.87
N PRO A 29 -3.38 -7.33 -5.74
CA PRO A 29 -2.93 -8.11 -6.88
C PRO A 29 -2.31 -7.21 -7.97
N ASP A 30 -1.77 -7.79 -9.03
CA ASP A 30 -1.15 -7.01 -10.12
C ASP A 30 -2.21 -6.32 -11.02
N ASP A 31 -3.35 -6.99 -11.18
CA ASP A 31 -4.56 -6.54 -11.88
C ASP A 31 -5.56 -5.83 -10.95
N PHE A 32 -5.08 -5.23 -9.87
CA PHE A 32 -5.89 -4.56 -8.86
C PHE A 32 -6.90 -3.57 -9.42
N ASP A 33 -8.04 -3.47 -8.72
CA ASP A 33 -9.01 -2.39 -8.87
C ASP A 33 -8.84 -1.30 -7.79
N GLU A 34 -9.64 -0.23 -7.87
CA GLU A 34 -9.53 0.87 -6.90
C GLU A 34 -9.90 0.44 -5.46
N GLY A 35 -10.75 -0.58 -5.31
CA GLY A 35 -11.11 -1.15 -4.02
C GLY A 35 -9.94 -1.89 -3.36
N ASP A 36 -9.20 -2.68 -4.15
CA ASP A 36 -7.97 -3.34 -3.73
C ASP A 36 -6.91 -2.31 -3.32
N ARG A 37 -6.75 -1.26 -4.12
CA ARG A 37 -5.81 -0.16 -3.84
C ARG A 37 -6.14 0.52 -2.52
N ARG A 38 -7.40 0.89 -2.29
CA ARG A 38 -7.86 1.51 -1.04
C ARG A 38 -7.65 0.57 0.16
N SER A 39 -7.96 -0.70 0.00
CA SER A 39 -7.76 -1.72 1.04
C SER A 39 -6.29 -1.89 1.41
N ALA A 40 -5.38 -1.82 0.43
CA ALA A 40 -3.94 -1.88 0.67
C ALA A 40 -3.43 -0.65 1.43
N ILE A 41 -3.92 0.55 1.07
CA ILE A 41 -3.62 1.81 1.78
C ILE A 41 -4.08 1.73 3.24
N ASP A 42 -5.31 1.27 3.50
CA ASP A 42 -5.85 1.18 4.86
C ASP A 42 -5.06 0.19 5.73
N GLN A 43 -4.69 -0.97 5.16
CA GLN A 43 -3.85 -1.93 5.88
C GLN A 43 -2.46 -1.34 6.18
N TRP A 44 -1.88 -0.60 5.23
CA TRP A 44 -0.60 0.08 5.44
C TRP A 44 -0.69 1.13 6.55
N LYS A 45 -1.72 1.99 6.54
CA LYS A 45 -1.95 3.00 7.58
C LYS A 45 -2.06 2.35 8.96
N ARG A 46 -2.84 1.28 9.09
CA ARG A 46 -2.99 0.52 10.34
C ARG A 46 -1.66 -0.07 10.83
N TRP A 47 -0.87 -0.64 9.92
CA TRP A 47 0.44 -1.17 10.27
C TRP A 47 1.41 -0.06 10.70
N TYR A 48 1.40 1.08 10.02
CA TYR A 48 2.27 2.20 10.35
C TYR A 48 1.91 2.79 11.73
N LEU A 49 0.62 2.94 12.04
CA LEU A 49 0.15 3.37 13.36
C LEU A 49 0.51 2.37 14.47
N ALA A 50 0.60 1.08 14.16
CA ALA A 50 1.08 0.09 15.15
C ALA A 50 2.57 0.29 15.49
N ILE A 51 3.35 0.93 14.62
CA ILE A 51 4.77 1.27 14.86
C ILE A 51 4.92 2.68 15.43
N ARG A 52 4.12 3.63 14.93
CA ARG A 52 4.08 5.03 15.38
C ARG A 52 2.64 5.45 15.67
N PRO A 53 2.15 5.21 16.90
CA PRO A 53 0.77 5.50 17.27
C PRO A 53 0.41 7.00 17.24
N ASP A 54 1.41 7.86 17.33
CA ASP A 54 1.32 9.32 17.31
C ASP A 54 1.36 9.93 15.90
N ALA A 55 1.50 9.10 14.86
CA ALA A 55 1.54 9.59 13.49
C ALA A 55 0.15 10.09 13.04
N GLU A 56 0.14 11.27 12.44
CA GLU A 56 -1.03 11.82 11.75
C GLU A 56 -0.86 11.62 10.24
N PHE A 57 -1.95 11.24 9.56
CA PHE A 57 -1.99 11.18 8.10
C PHE A 57 -2.70 12.40 7.57
N GLU A 58 -2.15 13.01 6.52
CA GLU A 58 -2.83 14.06 5.77
C GLU A 58 -4.06 13.48 5.05
N ASN A 59 -5.16 14.25 5.06
CA ASN A 59 -6.44 13.92 4.43
C ASN A 59 -6.53 14.46 3.01
#